data_AF-A0A2V9E4G7-F1
#
_entry.id   AF-A0A2V9E4G7-F1
#
_cell.length_a   1.000
_cell.length_b   1.000
_cell.length_c   1.000
_cell.angle_alpha   90.00
_cell.angle_beta   90.00
_cell.angle_gamma   90.00
#
_symmetry.space_group_name_H-M   'P 1'
#
loop_
_entity.id
_entity.type
_entity.pdbx_description
1 polymer ?
#
loop_
_entity_poly.entity_id
_entity_poly.type
_entity_poly.pdbx_seq_one_letter_code
_entity_poly.pdbx_strand_id
1 'polypeptide(L)' 'MRNRRHTFASDMIRAGMSLPALMQLMGHADIQTTLIYVMVTPQDVYLEYARAVAQHIRPLPKASS' A
#
# COMPACT_ATOMS: atom_id res chain seq x y z
N MET A 1 7.29 15.04 -13.51
CA MET A 1 8.62 14.95 -12.86
C MET A 1 8.51 14.04 -11.65
N ARG A 2 9.32 12.96 -11.58
CA ARG A 2 9.36 12.05 -10.42
C ARG A 2 10.33 12.61 -9.38
N ASN A 3 9.82 13.13 -8.27
CA ASN A 3 10.64 13.62 -7.15
C ASN A 3 10.85 12.52 -6.08
N ARG A 4 11.72 12.78 -5.09
CA ARG A 4 12.01 11.81 -4.01
C ARG A 4 10.77 11.41 -3.20
N ARG A 5 9.80 12.32 -3.02
CA ARG A 5 8.54 12.00 -2.31
C ARG A 5 7.62 11.09 -3.13
N HIS A 6 7.56 11.26 -4.45
CA HIS A 6 6.79 10.37 -5.32
C HIS A 6 7.37 8.95 -5.34
N THR A 7 8.69 8.82 -5.46
CA THR A 7 9.35 7.51 -5.40
C THR A 7 9.14 6.88 -4.02
N PHE A 8 9.41 7.62 -2.95
CA PHE A 8 9.20 7.15 -1.57
C PHE A 8 7.76 6.66 -1.33
N ALA A 9 6.75 7.48 -1.64
CA ALA A 9 5.36 7.12 -1.42
C ALA A 9 4.96 5.85 -2.18
N SER A 10 5.36 5.76 -3.45
CA SER A 10 5.04 4.59 -4.28
C SER A 10 5.75 3.32 -3.82
N ASP A 11 7.00 3.44 -3.36
CA ASP A 11 7.78 2.29 -2.86
C ASP A 11 7.22 1.78 -1.52
N MET A 12 6.81 2.69 -0.63
CA MET A 12 6.20 2.32 0.65
C MET A 12 4.85 1.60 0.46
N ILE A 13 4.01 2.05 -0.49
CA ILE A 13 2.77 1.34 -0.83
C ILE A 13 3.07 -0.06 -1.38
N ARG A 14 4.04 -0.22 -2.30
CA ARG A 14 4.44 -1.55 -2.83
C ARG A 14 5.02 -2.49 -1.76
N ALA A 15 5.64 -1.91 -0.74
CA ALA A 15 6.11 -2.64 0.43
C ALA A 15 4.98 -3.06 1.39
N GLY A 16 3.72 -2.69 1.11
CA GLY A 16 2.55 -3.08 1.87
C GLY A 16 2.14 -2.10 2.97
N MET A 17 2.69 -0.87 2.98
CA MET A 17 2.22 0.17 3.89
C MET A 17 0.80 0.60 3.52
N SER A 18 -0.05 0.81 4.53
CA SER A 18 -1.41 1.33 4.29
C SER A 18 -1.38 2.82 3.93
N LEU A 19 -2.31 3.24 3.06
CA LEU A 19 -2.46 4.65 2.68
C LEU A 19 -2.63 5.60 3.89
N PRO A 20 -3.42 5.27 4.94
CA PRO A 20 -3.53 6.12 6.12
C PRO A 20 -2.21 6.27 6.89
N ALA A 21 -1.42 5.20 7.02
CA ALA A 21 -0.12 5.26 7.69
C ALA A 21 0.89 6.10 6.89
N LEU A 22 0.90 5.94 5.56
CA LEU A 22 1.73 6.75 4.68
C LEU A 22 1.33 8.23 4.74
N MET A 23 0.03 8.54 4.77
CA MET A 23 -0.47 9.90 4.90
C MET A 23 0.03 10.57 6.18
N GLN A 24 -0.06 9.88 7.32
CA GLN A 24 0.47 10.39 8.59
C GLN A 24 1.98 10.61 8.53
N LEU A 25 2.73 9.66 7.94
CA LEU A 25 4.19 9.76 7.82
C LEU A 25 4.63 10.92 6.92
N MET A 26 3.84 11.23 5.88
CA MET A 26 4.09 12.36 5.00
C MET A 26 3.63 13.70 5.59
N GLY A 27 2.96 13.68 6.75
CA GLY A 27 2.44 14.88 7.41
C GLY A 27 1.26 15.52 6.66
N HIS A 28 0.50 14.72 5.90
CA HIS A 28 -0.66 15.22 5.17
C HIS A 28 -1.94 15.08 6.02
N ALA A 29 -2.77 16.12 6.01
CA ALA A 29 -4.06 16.12 6.69
C ALA A 29 -5.19 15.47 5.86
N ASP A 30 -4.99 15.34 4.54
CA ASP A 30 -5.95 14.75 3.61
C ASP A 30 -5.27 13.65 2.77
N ILE A 31 -6.00 12.56 2.57
CA ILE A 31 -5.57 11.42 1.77
C ILE A 31 -5.38 11.82 0.30
N GLN A 32 -6.16 12.78 -0.22
CA GLN A 32 -6.02 13.25 -1.60
C GLN A 32 -4.64 13.85 -1.86
N THR A 33 -4.06 14.56 -0.89
CA THR A 33 -2.70 15.09 -0.98
C THR A 33 -1.65 13.97 -1.05
N THR A 34 -1.89 12.86 -0.37
CA THR A 34 -1.00 11.68 -0.40
C THR A 34 -1.09 10.97 -1.76
N LEU A 35 -2.28 10.85 -2.32
CA LEU A 35 -2.50 10.19 -3.62
C LEU A 35 -1.77 10.86 -4.77
N ILE A 36 -1.54 12.18 -4.72
CA ILE A 36 -0.70 12.90 -5.70
C ILE A 36 0.70 12.26 -5.79
N TYR A 37 1.22 11.72 -4.68
CA TYR A 37 2.57 11.15 -4.64
C TYR A 37 2.64 9.67 -5.02
N VAL A 38 1.51 8.97 -5.09
CA VAL A 38 1.49 7.52 -5.32
C VAL A 38 1.25 7.25 -6.81
N MET A 39 2.23 6.62 -7.46
CA MET A 39 2.09 6.11 -8.82
C MET A 39 1.81 4.60 -8.76
N VAL A 40 0.56 4.22 -9.00
CA VAL A 40 0.11 2.83 -9.07
C VAL A 40 0.00 2.41 -10.53
N THR A 41 0.73 1.36 -10.91
CA THR A 41 0.64 0.74 -12.23
C THR A 41 -0.38 -0.40 -12.24
N PRO A 42 -0.90 -0.83 -13.40
CA PRO A 42 -1.76 -2.02 -13.47
C PRO A 42 -1.12 -3.28 -12.87
N GLN A 43 0.21 -3.43 -12.99
CA GLN A 43 0.95 -4.53 -12.37
C GLN A 43 0.90 -4.48 -10.84
N ASP A 44 1.03 -3.28 -10.25
CA ASP A 44 0.93 -3.11 -8.79
C ASP A 44 -0.45 -3.54 -8.29
N VAL A 45 -1.52 -3.16 -8.99
CA VAL A 45 -2.89 -3.57 -8.67
C VAL A 45 -3.04 -5.08 -8.69
N TYR A 46 -2.53 -5.73 -9.75
CA TYR A 46 -2.60 -7.20 -9.86
C TYR A 46 -1.85 -7.90 -8.73
N LEU A 47 -0.65 -7.43 -8.38
CA LEU A 47 0.16 -8.02 -7.32
C LEU A 47 -0.49 -7.87 -5.94
N GLU A 48 -1.03 -6.70 -5.63
CA GLU A 48 -1.74 -6.48 -4.37
C GLU A 48 -3.03 -7.31 -4.27
N TYR A 49 -3.79 -7.42 -5.38
CA TYR A 49 -4.94 -8.33 -5.44
C TYR A 49 -4.52 -9.78 -5.19
N ALA A 50 -3.48 -10.27 -5.88
CA ALA A 50 -2.99 -11.64 -5.72
C ALA A 50 -2.51 -11.91 -4.28
N ARG A 51 -1.84 -10.95 -3.63
CA ARG A 51 -1.44 -11.04 -2.22
C ARG A 51 -2.65 -11.14 -1.29
N ALA A 52 -3.64 -10.26 -1.46
CA ALA A 52 -4.85 -10.25 -0.65
C ALA A 52 -5.63 -11.56 -0.76
N VAL A 53 -5.81 -12.07 -1.98
CA VAL A 53 -6.46 -13.35 -2.24
C VAL A 53 -5.69 -14.51 -1.60
N ALA A 54 -4.36 -14.54 -1.73
CA ALA A 54 -3.54 -15.58 -1.12
C ALA A 54 -3.62 -15.58 0.41
N GLN A 55 -3.72 -14.39 1.04
CA GLN A 55 -3.94 -14.27 2.49
C GLN A 55 -5.33 -14.76 2.90
N HIS A 56 -6.35 -14.48 2.10
CA HIS A 56 -7.73 -14.87 2.39
C HIS A 56 -7.98 -16.38 2.22
N ILE A 57 -7.29 -17.03 1.27
CA ILE A 57 -7.42 -18.46 0.99
C ILE A 57 -6.62 -19.32 2.00
N ARG A 58 -5.65 -18.74 2.72
CA ARG A 58 -4.93 -19.47 3.78
C ARG A 58 -5.91 -19.86 4.90
N PRO A 59 -6.01 -21.15 5.29
CA PRO A 59 -6.77 -21.55 6.46
C PRO A 59 -6.21 -20.82 7.68
N LEU A 60 -7.07 -20.14 8.44
CA LEU A 60 -6.72 -19.65 9.77
C LEU A 60 -6.14 -20.84 10.57
N PRO A 61 -4.95 -20.72 11.18
CA PRO A 61 -4.48 -21.77 12.07
C PRO A 61 -5.55 -21.95 13.15
N LYS A 62 -6.07 -23.18 13.30
CA LYS A 62 -7.01 -23.50 14.37
C LYS A 62 -6.34 -23.08 15.67
N ALA A 63 -6.93 -22.14 16.39
CA ALA A 63 -6.49 -21.81 17.73
C ALA A 63 -6.55 -23.11 18.54
N SER A 64 -5.38 -23.61 18.93
CA SER A 64 -5.27 -24.77 19.82
C SER A 64 -5.99 -24.41 21.12
N SER A 65 -7.05 -25.17 21.43
CA SER A 65 -7.70 -25.17 22.75
C SER A 65 -6.79 -25.74 23.82
#